data_AF-A0A2R6WI35-F1
#
_entry.id   AF-A0A2R6WI35-F1
#
_cell.length_a   1.000
_cell.length_b   1.000
_cell.length_c   1.000
_cell.angle_alpha   90.00
_cell.angle_beta   90.00
_cell.angle_gamma   90.00
#
_symmetry.space_group_name_H-M   'P 1'
#
loop_
_entity.id
_entity.type
_entity.pdbx_description
1 polymer ?
#
loop_
_entity_poly.entity_id
_entity_poly.type
_entity_poly.pdbx_seq_one_letter_code
_entity_poly.pdbx_strand_id
1 'polypeptide(L)'
;MPVTARNLDVKPETISNCFQHCQIRTEDIGLRPVTEDMVEPSAEVISELESEIRRFCYENPMNIQNLLNYPDEEIVTYKPTKEEIVANLKKLVVEIPGREEEHDSEDLPKICPSDAISMLEKLQHFWLQQEKVHTENLLSIRSMMDVAPRRIRTEKLQKTTLDRFFAKK
;
A
#
# COMPACT_ATOMS: atom_id res chain seq x y z
N MET A 1 11.41 8.34 -28.48
CA MET A 1 12.56 8.43 -27.56
C MET A 1 12.31 7.43 -26.44
N PRO A 2 13.07 6.33 -26.33
CA PRO A 2 12.84 5.35 -25.28
C PRO A 2 13.44 5.90 -23.97
N VAL A 3 12.59 6.07 -22.96
CA VAL A 3 13.03 6.48 -21.63
C VAL A 3 13.62 5.24 -20.96
N THR A 4 14.93 5.23 -20.76
CA THR A 4 15.61 4.17 -20.01
C THR A 4 15.15 4.21 -18.55
N ALA A 5 14.34 3.23 -18.14
CA ALA A 5 13.78 3.09 -16.80
C ALA A 5 14.82 2.96 -15.67
N ARG A 6 16.11 2.87 -16.02
CA ARG A 6 17.22 2.55 -15.12
C ARG A 6 17.69 3.71 -14.23
N ASN A 7 17.19 4.94 -14.43
CA ASN A 7 17.61 6.15 -13.70
C ASN A 7 16.44 6.92 -13.06
N LEU A 8 15.26 6.32 -12.94
CA LEU A 8 14.15 6.93 -12.20
C LEU A 8 14.32 6.58 -10.72
N ASP A 9 14.46 7.62 -9.90
CA ASP A 9 14.44 7.49 -8.45
C ASP A 9 13.00 7.17 -8.03
N VAL A 10 12.66 5.89 -8.04
CA VAL A 10 11.32 5.42 -7.74
C VAL A 10 11.17 5.38 -6.22
N LYS A 11 10.25 6.22 -5.72
CA LYS A 11 9.99 6.26 -4.28
C LYS A 11 9.46 4.91 -3.78
N PRO A 12 9.82 4.49 -2.56
CA PRO A 12 9.34 3.25 -1.96
C PRO A 12 7.81 3.11 -1.97
N GLU A 13 7.07 4.22 -1.81
CA GLU A 13 5.60 4.21 -1.85
C GLU A 13 5.06 3.83 -3.22
N THR A 14 5.77 4.20 -4.30
CA THR A 14 5.35 3.87 -5.67
C THR A 14 5.50 2.39 -5.95
N ILE A 15 6.58 1.77 -5.44
CA ILE A 15 6.80 0.32 -5.51
C ILE A 15 5.74 -0.41 -4.68
N SER A 16 5.50 0.05 -3.44
CA SER A 16 4.50 -0.55 -2.53
C SER A 16 3.09 -0.51 -3.13
N ASN A 17 2.67 0.64 -3.66
CA ASN A 17 1.37 0.80 -4.30
C ASN A 17 1.23 -0.09 -5.54
N CYS A 18 2.28 -0.19 -6.36
CA CYS A 18 2.29 -1.10 -7.50
C CYS A 18 2.14 -2.55 -7.05
N PHE A 19 2.83 -2.98 -6.00
CA PHE A 19 2.76 -4.36 -5.50
C PHE A 19 1.39 -4.68 -4.92
N GLN A 20 0.74 -3.72 -4.26
CA GLN A 20 -0.61 -3.87 -3.75
C GLN A 20 -1.64 -3.94 -4.89
N HIS A 21 -1.56 -3.04 -5.89
CA HIS A 21 -2.50 -3.03 -7.01
C HIS A 21 -2.33 -4.22 -7.95
N CYS A 22 -1.11 -4.68 -8.16
CA CYS A 22 -0.83 -5.88 -8.93
C CYS A 22 -1.06 -7.17 -8.12
N GLN A 23 -1.50 -7.07 -6.86
CA GLN A 23 -1.72 -8.21 -5.95
C GLN A 23 -0.50 -9.13 -5.82
N ILE A 24 0.71 -8.55 -5.98
CA ILE A 24 1.99 -9.26 -5.83
C ILE A 24 2.22 -9.58 -4.36
N ARG A 25 1.71 -8.72 -3.46
CA ARG A 25 1.54 -9.06 -2.05
C ARG A 25 0.17 -9.73 -1.88
N THR A 26 0.17 -11.01 -1.58
CA THR A 26 -0.96 -11.59 -0.84
C THR A 26 -1.07 -10.83 0.49
N GLU A 27 -2.30 -10.44 0.86
CA GLU A 27 -2.57 -10.03 2.24
C GLU A 27 -1.96 -11.05 3.19
N ASP A 28 -1.53 -10.63 4.37
CA ASP A 28 -0.98 -11.48 5.43
C ASP A 28 -2.01 -12.56 5.79
N ILE A 29 -2.08 -13.61 4.98
CA ILE A 29 -2.75 -14.87 5.26
C ILE A 29 -1.87 -15.44 6.35
N GLY A 30 -2.22 -15.04 7.57
CA GLY A 30 -1.35 -15.07 8.73
C GLY A 30 -0.52 -16.31 8.74
N LEU A 31 0.80 -16.11 8.62
CA LEU A 31 1.86 -17.08 8.85
C LEU A 31 1.33 -18.52 8.84
N ARG A 32 0.97 -19.03 7.65
CA ARG A 32 1.13 -20.46 7.47
C ARG A 32 2.62 -20.66 7.72
N PRO A 33 3.04 -21.43 8.75
CA PRO A 33 4.45 -21.69 8.93
C PRO A 33 4.91 -22.20 7.57
N VAL A 34 5.93 -21.55 7.02
CA VAL A 34 6.63 -22.03 5.83
C VAL A 34 7.23 -23.36 6.28
N THR A 35 6.43 -24.41 6.20
CA THR A 35 6.87 -25.78 6.39
C THR A 35 7.79 -26.05 5.22
N GLU A 36 8.93 -26.68 5.49
CA GLU A 36 9.92 -27.12 4.49
C GLU A 36 9.33 -27.97 3.35
N ASP A 37 8.05 -28.35 3.41
CA ASP A 37 7.25 -28.78 2.26
C ASP A 37 6.92 -27.61 1.31
N MET A 38 7.94 -26.98 0.74
CA MET A 38 7.79 -26.51 -0.64
C MET A 38 7.79 -27.78 -1.49
N VAL A 39 6.58 -28.29 -1.79
CA VAL A 39 6.41 -29.45 -2.67
C VAL A 39 7.10 -29.14 -3.98
N GLU A 40 8.22 -29.81 -4.23
CA GLU A 40 8.94 -29.72 -5.50
C GLU A 40 7.93 -29.94 -6.63
N PRO A 41 7.87 -29.03 -7.63
CA PRO A 41 6.89 -29.16 -8.69
C PRO A 41 7.03 -30.53 -9.36
N SER A 42 5.92 -31.24 -9.55
CA SER A 42 5.97 -32.56 -10.18
C SER A 42 6.54 -32.47 -11.59
N ALA A 43 7.17 -33.54 -12.05
CA ALA A 43 7.75 -33.60 -13.40
C ALA A 43 6.70 -33.32 -14.51
N GLU A 44 5.42 -33.62 -14.24
CA GLU A 44 4.29 -33.31 -15.12
C GLU A 44 4.08 -31.81 -15.28
N VAL A 45 4.08 -31.05 -14.17
CA VAL A 45 3.94 -29.59 -14.17
C VAL A 45 5.11 -28.92 -14.87
N ILE A 46 6.34 -29.42 -14.66
CA ILE A 46 7.53 -28.89 -15.32
C ILE A 46 7.45 -29.11 -16.84
N SER A 47 7.04 -30.31 -17.27
CA SER A 47 6.88 -30.66 -18.68
C SER A 47 5.78 -29.83 -19.37
N GLU A 48 4.65 -29.61 -18.70
CA GLU A 48 3.57 -28.76 -19.20
C GLU A 48 4.05 -27.31 -19.40
N LEU A 49 4.75 -26.75 -18.40
CA LEU A 49 5.28 -25.39 -18.48
C LEU A 49 6.33 -25.25 -19.59
N GLU A 50 7.22 -26.24 -19.75
CA GLU A 50 8.18 -26.27 -20.87
C GLU A 50 7.47 -26.27 -22.23
N SER A 51 6.37 -27.01 -22.36
CA SER A 51 5.56 -27.05 -23.58
C SER A 51 4.93 -25.69 -23.88
N GLU A 52 4.35 -25.04 -22.88
CA GLU A 52 3.74 -23.71 -23.02
C GLU A 52 4.78 -22.65 -23.41
N ILE A 53 5.97 -22.66 -22.80
CA ILE A 53 7.05 -21.72 -23.15
C ILE A 53 7.50 -21.91 -24.60
N ARG A 54 7.63 -23.16 -25.07
CA ARG A 54 8.01 -23.46 -26.46
C ARG A 54 6.97 -22.93 -27.46
N ARG A 55 5.69 -22.87 -27.09
CA ARG A 55 4.61 -22.34 -27.95
C ARG A 55 4.80 -20.86 -28.30
N PHE A 56 5.47 -20.09 -27.46
CA PHE A 56 5.69 -18.65 -27.69
C PHE A 56 6.87 -18.34 -28.63
N CYS A 57 7.60 -19.35 -29.11
CA CYS A 57 8.69 -19.20 -30.10
C CYS A 57 9.73 -18.13 -29.74
N TYR A 58 10.05 -17.96 -28.45
CA TYR A 58 11.12 -17.07 -28.02
C TYR A 58 12.47 -17.53 -28.58
N GLU A 59 13.30 -16.58 -29.03
CA GLU A 59 14.65 -16.85 -29.54
C GLU A 59 15.56 -17.48 -28.47
N ASN A 60 15.30 -17.16 -27.20
CA ASN A 60 15.94 -17.78 -26.04
C ASN A 60 14.86 -18.15 -24.99
N PRO A 61 14.22 -19.34 -25.11
CA PRO A 61 13.21 -19.76 -24.16
C PRO A 61 13.83 -20.03 -22.79
N MET A 62 13.08 -19.73 -21.73
CA MET A 62 13.53 -19.94 -20.35
C MET A 62 13.74 -21.43 -20.08
N ASN A 63 14.93 -21.80 -19.57
CA ASN A 63 15.23 -23.16 -19.14
C ASN A 63 14.72 -23.37 -17.71
N ILE A 64 13.55 -23.99 -17.58
CA ILE A 64 12.89 -24.22 -16.29
C ILE A 64 13.74 -25.11 -15.37
N GLN A 65 14.43 -26.12 -15.92
CA GLN A 65 15.31 -26.99 -15.14
C GLN A 65 16.45 -26.20 -14.50
N ASN A 66 17.07 -25.29 -15.26
CA ASN A 66 18.12 -24.42 -14.74
C ASN A 66 17.58 -23.34 -13.79
N LEU A 67 16.32 -22.94 -13.92
CA LEU A 67 15.67 -22.01 -12.99
C LEU A 67 15.40 -22.67 -11.64
N LEU A 68 14.95 -23.93 -11.64
CA LEU A 68 14.62 -24.68 -10.43
C LEU A 68 15.86 -25.25 -9.73
N ASN A 69 16.89 -25.63 -10.51
CA ASN A 69 18.09 -26.29 -10.02
C ASN A 69 19.34 -25.55 -10.49
N TYR A 70 19.48 -24.28 -10.09
CA TYR A 70 20.62 -23.49 -10.54
C TYR A 70 21.89 -23.96 -9.82
N PRO A 71 22.93 -24.44 -10.54
CA PRO A 71 24.08 -25.10 -9.90
C PRO A 71 24.91 -24.17 -9.02
N ASP A 72 24.84 -22.85 -9.23
CA ASP A 72 25.59 -21.88 -8.42
C ASP A 72 24.76 -21.32 -7.25
N GLU A 73 23.52 -21.75 -7.04
CA GLU A 73 22.69 -21.28 -5.91
C GLU A 73 23.31 -21.66 -4.56
N GLU A 74 23.94 -22.84 -4.48
CA GLU A 74 24.65 -23.30 -3.29
C GLU A 74 26.04 -22.65 -3.12
N ILE A 75 26.53 -21.90 -4.12
CA ILE A 75 27.84 -21.26 -4.07
C ILE A 75 27.74 -19.95 -3.30
N VAL A 76 27.84 -20.05 -1.98
CA VAL A 76 27.93 -18.89 -1.08
C VAL A 76 29.35 -18.34 -1.14
N THR A 77 29.56 -17.27 -1.92
CA THR A 77 30.87 -16.58 -2.04
C THR A 77 31.32 -15.92 -0.73
N TYR A 78 30.38 -15.57 0.14
CA TYR A 78 30.66 -14.99 1.45
C TYR A 78 29.56 -15.31 2.44
N LYS A 79 29.94 -15.92 3.57
CA LYS A 79 29.06 -16.18 4.70
C LYS A 79 29.54 -15.35 5.89
N PRO A 80 28.81 -14.29 6.29
CA PRO A 80 29.25 -13.44 7.39
C PRO A 80 29.33 -14.23 8.69
N THR A 81 30.35 -13.94 9.49
CA THR A 81 30.53 -14.52 10.82
C THR A 81 29.53 -13.91 11.81
N LYS A 82 29.26 -14.61 12.92
CA LYS A 82 28.33 -14.12 13.96
C LYS A 82 28.80 -12.76 14.50
N GLU A 83 30.11 -12.58 14.60
CA GLU A 83 30.77 -11.37 15.07
C GLU A 83 30.55 -10.20 14.10
N GLU A 84 30.64 -10.43 12.79
CA GLU A 84 30.34 -9.43 11.76
C GLU A 84 28.85 -9.07 11.70
N ILE A 85 27.96 -10.05 11.90
CA ILE A 85 26.52 -9.81 12.00
C ILE A 85 26.22 -8.92 13.21
N VAL A 86 26.77 -9.24 14.38
CA VAL A 86 26.59 -8.45 15.61
C VAL A 86 27.22 -7.06 15.48
N ALA A 87 28.39 -6.93 14.82
CA ALA A 87 29.02 -5.64 14.57
C ALA A 87 28.17 -4.76 13.63
N ASN A 88 27.59 -5.33 12.58
CA ASN A 88 26.68 -4.60 11.69
C ASN A 88 25.39 -4.16 12.40
N LEU A 89 24.80 -5.03 13.23
CA LEU A 89 23.63 -4.67 14.03
C LEU A 89 23.94 -3.56 15.04
N LYS A 90 25.10 -3.63 15.72
CA LYS A 90 25.54 -2.56 16.63
C LYS A 90 25.80 -1.24 15.89
N LYS A 91 26.33 -1.28 14.66
CA LYS A 91 26.55 -0.10 13.83
C LYS A 91 25.23 0.56 13.40
N LEU A 92 24.18 -0.21 13.16
CA LEU A 92 22.81 0.28 12.91
C LEU A 92 22.17 0.92 14.15
N VAL A 93 22.58 0.51 15.34
CA VAL A 93 22.06 0.99 16.64
C VAL A 93 22.87 2.20 17.18
N VAL A 94 23.96 2.61 16.51
CA VAL A 94 24.58 3.91 16.78
C VAL A 94 23.61 4.99 16.29
N GLU A 95 22.76 5.41 17.22
CA GLU A 95 22.02 6.66 17.31
C GLU A 95 21.96 7.44 15.99
N ILE A 96 20.85 7.33 15.27
CA ILE A 96 20.36 8.47 14.51
C ILE A 96 19.88 9.46 15.58
N PRO A 97 20.65 10.50 15.94
CA PRO A 97 20.19 11.49 16.91
C PRO A 97 19.15 12.31 16.15
N GLY A 98 17.86 12.05 16.42
CA GLY A 98 16.77 12.68 15.71
C GLY A 98 15.69 11.76 15.18
N ARG A 99 15.65 10.45 15.52
CA ARG A 99 14.37 9.75 15.56
C ARG A 99 13.56 10.23 16.76
N GLU A 100 13.18 11.51 16.71
CA GLU A 100 11.86 11.86 17.18
C GLU A 100 10.93 10.94 16.39
N GLU A 101 10.01 10.27 17.07
CA GLU A 101 8.82 9.77 16.40
C GLU A 101 8.12 11.04 15.89
N GLU A 102 8.58 11.56 14.76
CA GLU A 102 7.83 12.51 13.96
C GLU A 102 6.58 11.73 13.60
N HIS A 103 5.55 11.96 14.40
CA HIS A 103 4.19 11.64 14.08
C HIS A 103 3.95 12.43 12.78
N ASP A 104 4.26 11.80 11.64
CA ASP A 104 4.07 12.36 10.28
C ASP A 104 2.58 12.50 9.93
N SER A 105 1.72 12.48 10.95
CA SER A 105 0.38 13.00 10.90
C SER A 105 0.50 14.52 10.89
N GLU A 106 0.83 15.08 9.73
CA GLU A 106 0.50 16.46 9.44
C GLU A 106 -0.98 16.67 9.85
N ASP A 107 -1.22 17.59 10.78
CA ASP A 107 -2.59 17.94 11.18
C ASP A 107 -3.34 18.34 9.91
N LEU A 108 -4.31 17.51 9.51
CA LEU A 108 -5.11 17.79 8.33
C LEU A 108 -5.70 19.21 8.46
N PRO A 109 -5.65 20.01 7.39
CA PRO A 109 -6.14 21.38 7.45
C PRO A 109 -7.59 21.36 7.89
N LYS A 110 -7.92 22.18 8.90
CA LYS A 110 -9.29 22.31 9.40
C LYS A 110 -10.16 22.87 8.27
N ILE A 111 -11.00 22.01 7.70
CA ILE A 111 -11.94 22.38 6.65
C ILE A 111 -13.16 23.07 7.26
N CYS A 112 -13.60 24.16 6.63
CA CYS A 112 -14.85 24.78 7.04
C CYS A 112 -16.03 23.88 6.66
N PRO A 113 -17.12 23.89 7.44
CA PRO A 113 -18.22 22.96 7.19
C PRO A 113 -18.96 23.19 5.86
N SER A 114 -18.95 24.41 5.33
CA SER A 114 -19.42 24.71 3.97
C SER A 114 -18.61 24.00 2.91
N ASP A 115 -17.29 23.93 3.11
CA ASP A 115 -16.34 23.36 2.16
C ASP A 115 -16.44 21.85 2.22
N ALA A 116 -16.63 21.27 3.42
CA ALA A 116 -16.92 19.86 3.61
C ALA A 116 -18.17 19.41 2.83
N ILE A 117 -19.25 20.20 2.88
CA ILE A 117 -20.48 19.92 2.12
C ILE A 117 -20.22 19.99 0.62
N SER A 118 -19.53 21.04 0.14
CA SER A 118 -19.20 21.18 -1.29
C SER A 118 -18.30 20.05 -1.80
N MET A 119 -17.36 19.57 -0.98
CA MET A 119 -16.51 18.42 -1.31
C MET A 119 -17.32 17.12 -1.38
N LEU A 120 -18.28 16.91 -0.48
CA LEU A 120 -19.19 15.75 -0.52
C LEU A 120 -20.07 15.76 -1.78
N GLU A 121 -20.56 16.94 -2.21
CA GLU A 121 -21.31 17.08 -3.47
C GLU A 121 -20.46 16.72 -4.69
N LYS A 122 -19.21 17.21 -4.75
CA LYS A 122 -18.26 16.84 -5.81
C LYS A 122 -17.95 15.36 -5.82
N LEU A 123 -17.78 14.76 -4.64
CA LEU A 123 -17.55 13.33 -4.49
C LEU A 123 -18.76 12.52 -4.98
N GLN A 124 -19.97 12.95 -4.65
CA GLN A 124 -21.20 12.35 -5.17
C GLN A 124 -21.26 12.39 -6.70
N HIS A 125 -20.96 13.54 -7.31
CA HIS A 125 -20.91 13.67 -8.76
C HIS A 125 -19.84 12.77 -9.40
N PHE A 126 -18.66 12.69 -8.80
CA PHE A 126 -17.59 11.81 -9.27
C PHE A 126 -18.01 10.33 -9.29
N TRP A 127 -18.66 9.85 -8.22
CA TRP A 127 -19.12 8.45 -8.16
C TRP A 127 -20.26 8.14 -9.11
N LEU A 128 -21.09 9.14 -9.46
CA LEU A 128 -22.15 8.99 -10.47
C LEU A 128 -21.61 8.91 -11.91
N GLN A 129 -20.38 9.39 -12.15
CA GLN A 129 -19.73 9.34 -13.47
C GLN A 129 -19.00 8.01 -13.74
N GLN A 130 -18.87 7.14 -12.73
CA GLN A 130 -18.19 5.85 -12.89
C GLN A 130 -19.06 4.86 -13.68
N GLU A 131 -18.43 4.06 -14.53
CA GLU A 131 -19.09 3.05 -15.38
C GLU A 131 -19.82 1.98 -14.55
N LYS A 132 -19.31 1.71 -13.34
CA LYS A 132 -20.00 0.91 -12.32
C LYS A 132 -20.40 1.83 -11.16
N VAL A 133 -21.71 1.98 -10.97
CA VAL A 133 -22.25 2.77 -9.85
C VAL A 133 -22.09 1.97 -8.56
N HIS A 134 -21.16 2.39 -7.70
CA HIS A 134 -20.99 1.82 -6.37
C HIS A 134 -22.03 2.41 -5.41
N THR A 135 -23.19 1.75 -5.32
CA THR A 135 -24.36 2.20 -4.54
C THR A 135 -24.04 2.40 -3.05
N GLU A 136 -23.17 1.57 -2.47
CA GLU A 136 -22.74 1.67 -1.07
C GLU A 136 -22.00 2.98 -0.76
N ASN A 137 -21.14 3.43 -1.69
CA ASN A 137 -20.42 4.69 -1.56
C ASN A 137 -21.38 5.88 -1.66
N LEU A 138 -22.36 5.82 -2.56
CA LEU A 138 -23.38 6.87 -2.71
C LEU A 138 -24.29 6.97 -1.48
N LEU A 139 -24.68 5.84 -0.88
CA LEU A 139 -25.45 5.81 0.36
C LEU A 139 -24.66 6.39 1.53
N SER A 140 -23.38 6.05 1.63
CA SER A 140 -22.48 6.58 2.66
C SER A 140 -22.29 8.10 2.53
N ILE A 141 -22.06 8.59 1.31
CA ILE A 141 -21.92 10.04 1.04
C ILE A 141 -23.23 10.78 1.38
N ARG A 142 -24.38 10.23 1.01
CA ARG A 142 -25.68 10.82 1.33
C ARG A 142 -25.93 10.87 2.84
N SER A 143 -25.57 9.81 3.58
CA SER A 143 -25.64 9.81 5.04
C SER A 143 -24.77 10.90 5.67
N MET A 144 -23.53 11.07 5.18
CA MET A 144 -22.65 12.14 5.65
C MET A 144 -23.20 13.54 5.34
N MET A 145 -23.81 13.73 4.16
CA MET A 145 -24.49 14.98 3.79
C MET A 145 -25.70 15.29 4.68
N ASP A 146 -26.39 14.28 5.23
CA ASP A 146 -27.52 14.50 6.13
C ASP A 146 -27.09 14.79 7.58
N VAL A 147 -25.97 14.20 8.01
CA VAL A 147 -25.45 14.32 9.38
C VAL A 147 -24.65 15.60 9.58
N ALA A 148 -23.83 16.02 8.60
CA ALA A 148 -22.97 17.18 8.72
C ALA A 148 -23.76 18.49 9.00
N PRO A 149 -24.84 18.84 8.27
CA PRO A 149 -25.65 20.04 8.51
C PRO A 149 -26.30 20.05 9.90
N ARG A 150 -26.69 18.88 10.42
CA ARG A 150 -27.31 18.76 11.74
C ARG A 150 -26.29 19.05 12.84
N ARG A 151 -25.09 18.48 12.76
CA ARG A 151 -23.99 18.75 13.70
C ARG A 151 -23.57 20.22 13.70
N ILE A 152 -23.44 20.82 12.51
CA ILE A 152 -23.12 22.24 12.35
C ILE A 152 -24.18 23.13 13.00
N ARG A 153 -25.47 22.80 12.83
CA ARG A 153 -26.56 23.56 13.47
C ARG A 153 -26.52 23.44 14.99
N THR A 154 -26.29 22.25 15.54
CA THR A 154 -26.23 22.06 17.00
C THR A 154 -25.04 22.79 17.63
N GLU A 155 -23.88 22.77 16.99
CA GLU A 155 -22.68 23.51 17.47
C GLU A 155 -22.90 25.02 17.43
N LYS A 156 -23.49 25.55 16.35
CA LYS A 156 -23.86 26.98 16.26
C LYS A 156 -24.87 27.39 17.34
N LEU A 157 -25.87 26.56 17.61
CA LEU A 157 -26.86 26.77 18.67
C LEU A 157 -26.22 26.78 20.07
N GLN A 158 -25.28 25.88 20.34
CA GLN A 158 -24.55 25.86 21.61
C GLN A 158 -23.65 27.09 21.79
N LYS A 159 -22.88 27.45 20.75
CA LYS A 159 -22.01 28.64 20.78
C LYS A 159 -22.79 29.93 21.03
N THR A 160 -23.88 30.15 20.29
CA THR A 160 -24.73 31.33 20.49
C THR A 160 -25.39 31.38 21.86
N THR A 161 -25.69 30.22 22.47
CA THR A 161 -26.23 30.16 23.83
C THR A 161 -25.20 30.58 24.87
N LEU A 162 -23.95 30.16 24.69
CA LEU A 162 -22.82 30.48 25.56
C LEU A 162 -22.44 31.97 25.45
N ASP A 163 -22.33 32.48 24.21
CA ASP A 163 -22.05 33.90 23.95
C ASP A 163 -23.13 34.81 24.55
N ARG A 164 -24.41 34.42 24.45
CA ARG A 164 -25.53 35.16 25.07
C ARG A 164 -25.45 35.18 26.60
N PHE A 165 -24.96 34.12 27.22
CA PHE A 165 -24.80 34.04 28.67
C PHE A 165 -23.74 35.03 29.16
N PHE A 166 -22.62 35.16 28.45
CA PHE A 166 -21.53 36.08 28.81
C PHE A 166 -21.74 37.53 28.35
N ALA A 167 -22.58 37.76 27.33
CA ALA A 167 -22.96 39.11 26.88
C ALA A 167 -23.95 39.82 27.83
N LYS A 168 -24.49 39.11 28.82
CA LYS A 168 -25.37 39.65 29.86
C LYS A 168 -24.53 40.09 31.07
N LYS A 169 -23.75 41.15 30.90
CA LYS A 169 -23.05 41.84 32.00
C LYS A 169 -23.08 43.34 31.79
#